data_AF-A0A9D6L5D0-F1
#
_entry.id   AF-A0A9D6L5D0-F1
#
_cell.length_a   1.000
_cell.length_b   1.000
_cell.length_c   1.000
_cell.angle_alpha   90.00
_cell.angle_beta   90.00
_cell.angle_gamma   90.00
#
_symmetry.space_group_name_H-M   'P 1'
#
loop_
_entity.id
_entity.type
_entity.pdbx_description
1 polymer ?
#
loop_
_entity_poly.entity_id
_entity_poly.type
_entity_poly.pdbx_seq_one_letter_code
_entity_poly.pdbx_strand_id
1 'polypeptide(L)'
;MSEQQIAILERLRERSFALVAFPLYASHVGVRRGECAALLEPVPGDGLRVFGDAFILIAGNPAVRALRGGHEVFVWKGSEVPATPARNAELAAFSEALAESLLARV
;
A
#
# COMPACT_ATOMS: atom_id res chain seq x y z
N MET A 1 -17.55 -3.29 9.41
CA MET A 1 -16.31 -2.71 9.97
C MET A 1 -16.49 -2.58 11.48
N SER A 2 -15.51 -3.00 12.27
CA SER A 2 -15.50 -2.83 13.74
C SER A 2 -15.00 -1.44 14.15
N GLU A 3 -15.21 -1.04 15.40
CA GLU A 3 -14.68 0.21 15.97
C GLU A 3 -13.14 0.26 15.89
N GLN A 4 -12.46 -0.87 16.17
CA GLN A 4 -11.02 -0.98 16.03
C GLN A 4 -10.55 -0.73 14.58
N GLN A 5 -11.29 -1.25 13.59
CA GLN A 5 -10.98 -1.00 12.18
C GLN A 5 -11.18 0.47 11.81
N ILE A 6 -12.22 1.12 12.33
CA ILE A 6 -12.46 2.56 12.11
C ILE A 6 -11.32 3.38 12.71
N ALA A 7 -10.91 3.10 13.94
CA ALA A 7 -9.82 3.82 14.61
C ALA A 7 -8.48 3.67 13.85
N ILE A 8 -8.19 2.50 13.28
CA ILE A 8 -7.00 2.30 12.42
C ILE A 8 -7.10 3.20 11.17
N LEU A 9 -8.26 3.28 10.51
CA LEU A 9 -8.43 4.10 9.32
C LEU A 9 -8.30 5.60 9.62
N GLU A 10 -8.79 6.07 10.76
CA GLU A 10 -8.64 7.46 11.19
C GLU A 10 -7.17 7.81 11.44
N ARG A 11 -6.44 6.96 12.17
CA ARG A 11 -5.00 7.11 12.39
C ARG A 11 -4.20 7.12 11.09
N LEU A 12 -4.57 6.28 10.12
CA LEU A 12 -3.94 6.29 8.80
C LEU A 12 -4.12 7.66 8.13
N ARG A 13 -5.32 8.25 8.21
CA ARG A 13 -5.56 9.60 7.66
C ARG A 13 -4.74 10.68 8.36
N GLU A 14 -4.61 10.62 9.69
CA GLU A 14 -3.77 11.53 10.47
C GLU A 14 -2.29 11.44 10.06
N ARG A 15 -1.83 10.23 9.72
CA ARG A 15 -0.47 9.96 9.21
C ARG A 15 -0.32 10.19 7.70
N SER A 16 -1.22 10.97 7.10
CA SER A 16 -1.19 11.37 5.68
C SER A 16 -1.33 10.21 4.69
N PHE A 17 -1.93 9.08 5.10
CA PHE A 17 -2.39 8.07 4.15
C PHE A 17 -3.77 8.46 3.60
N ALA A 18 -3.89 8.45 2.28
CA ALA A 18 -5.17 8.55 1.60
C ALA A 18 -5.83 7.16 1.52
N LEU A 19 -7.10 7.06 1.93
CA LEU A 19 -7.91 5.88 1.69
C LEU A 19 -8.44 5.91 0.26
N VAL A 20 -8.16 4.88 -0.52
CA VAL A 20 -8.51 4.78 -1.94
C VAL A 20 -9.16 3.44 -2.24
N ALA A 21 -10.07 3.43 -3.22
CA ALA A 21 -10.66 2.20 -3.73
C ALA A 21 -9.88 1.73 -4.95
N PHE A 22 -9.56 0.43 -4.99
CA PHE A 22 -9.09 -0.22 -6.19
C PHE A 22 -10.21 -1.12 -6.73
N PRO A 23 -10.80 -0.84 -7.92
CA PRO A 23 -11.98 -1.55 -8.40
C PRO A 23 -11.85 -3.08 -8.48
N LEU A 24 -10.64 -3.58 -8.77
CA LEU A 24 -10.35 -5.02 -8.84
C LEU A 24 -10.24 -5.68 -7.45
N TYR A 25 -10.20 -4.89 -6.38
CA TYR A 25 -10.03 -5.33 -4.99
C TYR A 25 -11.14 -4.75 -4.12
N ALA A 26 -12.40 -4.90 -4.55
CA ALA A 26 -13.57 -4.31 -3.87
C ALA A 26 -13.72 -4.71 -2.39
N SER A 27 -13.20 -5.87 -1.99
CA SER A 27 -13.22 -6.35 -0.59
C SER A 27 -12.06 -5.82 0.26
N HIS A 28 -11.17 -5.01 -0.30
CA HIS A 28 -9.98 -4.47 0.37
C HIS A 28 -10.05 -2.96 0.47
N VAL A 29 -9.42 -2.42 1.51
CA VAL A 29 -9.21 -0.97 1.65
C VAL A 29 -7.85 -0.63 1.07
N GLY A 30 -7.81 0.20 0.03
CA GLY A 30 -6.56 0.73 -0.47
C GLY A 30 -6.07 1.88 0.41
N VAL A 31 -4.76 1.89 0.67
CA VAL A 31 -4.07 3.02 1.30
C VAL A 31 -2.99 3.53 0.36
N ARG A 32 -2.82 4.85 0.28
CA ARG A 32 -1.86 5.50 -0.61
C ARG A 32 -1.13 6.64 0.09
N ARG A 33 0.16 6.81 -0.21
CA ARG A 33 0.94 8.01 0.11
C ARG A 33 1.95 8.26 -1.00
N GLY A 34 1.84 9.40 -1.70
CA GLY A 34 2.65 9.67 -2.89
C GLY A 34 2.35 8.68 -4.03
N GLU A 35 3.39 8.05 -4.58
CA GLU A 35 3.26 6.96 -5.56
C GLU A 35 3.11 5.58 -4.90
N CYS A 36 3.31 5.45 -3.58
CA CYS A 36 3.23 4.17 -2.89
C CYS A 36 1.79 3.86 -2.45
N ALA A 37 1.43 2.58 -2.49
CA ALA A 37 0.15 2.08 -2.05
C ALA A 37 0.24 0.66 -1.48
N ALA A 38 -0.78 0.28 -0.71
CA ALA A 38 -0.99 -1.09 -0.27
C ALA A 38 -2.49 -1.39 -0.18
N LEU A 39 -2.82 -2.68 -0.13
CA LEU A 39 -4.17 -3.16 0.14
C LEU A 39 -4.23 -3.65 1.58
N LEU A 40 -5.31 -3.31 2.27
CA LEU A 40 -5.63 -3.79 3.60
C LEU A 40 -6.84 -4.70 3.54
N GLU A 41 -6.79 -5.81 4.27
CA GLU A 41 -7.93 -6.70 4.48
C GLU A 41 -8.37 -6.70 5.96
N PRO A 42 -9.68 -6.75 6.21
CA PRO A 42 -10.21 -6.89 7.57
C PRO A 42 -9.87 -8.26 8.15
N VAL A 43 -9.39 -8.27 9.40
CA VAL A 43 -9.20 -9.49 10.18
C VAL A 43 -10.38 -9.64 11.16
N PRO A 44 -11.16 -10.74 11.10
CA PRO A 44 -12.26 -10.95 12.02
C PRO A 44 -11.81 -10.93 13.49
N GLY A 45 -12.45 -10.09 14.31
CA GLY A 45 -12.16 -9.99 15.75
C GLY A 45 -10.91 -9.18 16.13
N ASP A 46 -10.23 -8.57 15.17
CA ASP A 46 -9.04 -7.75 15.40
C ASP A 46 -9.12 -6.45 14.59
N GLY A 47 -8.10 -6.12 13.79
CA GLY A 47 -7.99 -4.88 13.02
C GLY A 47 -7.97 -5.07 11.51
N LEU A 48 -7.03 -4.37 10.88
CA LEU A 48 -6.69 -4.46 9.46
C LEU A 48 -5.27 -5.01 9.34
N ARG A 49 -5.02 -5.83 8.31
CA ARG A 49 -3.66 -6.28 7.96
C ARG A 49 -3.35 -5.96 6.51
N VAL A 50 -2.07 -5.86 6.17
CA VAL A 50 -1.63 -5.71 4.79
C VAL A 50 -1.91 -7.00 4.02
N PHE A 51 -2.58 -6.88 2.87
CA PHE A 51 -2.77 -7.95 1.90
C PHE A 51 -1.66 -7.86 0.85
N GLY A 52 -0.77 -8.85 0.86
CA GLY A 52 0.40 -8.90 -0.03
C GLY A 52 1.46 -7.86 0.32
N ASP A 53 2.26 -7.48 -0.68
CA ASP A 53 3.30 -6.46 -0.53
C ASP A 53 2.77 -5.07 -0.90
N ALA A 54 3.37 -4.03 -0.31
CA ALA A 54 3.20 -2.68 -0.81
C ALA A 54 3.74 -2.56 -2.24
N PHE A 55 3.13 -1.70 -3.03
CA PHE A 55 3.44 -1.49 -4.44
C PHE A 55 3.48 -0.01 -4.77
N ILE A 56 3.96 0.31 -5.97
CA ILE A 56 3.85 1.67 -6.50
C ILE A 56 2.68 1.77 -7.47
N LEU A 57 2.22 2.99 -7.70
CA LEU A 57 1.21 3.32 -8.69
C LEU A 57 1.85 3.89 -9.95
N ILE A 58 1.63 3.26 -11.11
CA ILE A 58 1.94 3.83 -12.41
C ILE A 58 0.63 4.35 -13.00
N ALA A 59 0.53 5.67 -13.18
CA ALA A 59 -0.70 6.35 -13.62
C ALA A 59 -1.94 5.91 -12.80
N GLY A 60 -1.77 5.75 -11.48
CA GLY A 60 -2.86 5.35 -10.56
C GLY A 60 -3.13 3.84 -10.49
N ASN A 61 -2.38 3.01 -11.20
CA ASN A 61 -2.59 1.56 -11.21
C ASN A 61 -1.49 0.80 -10.44
N PRO A 62 -1.84 -0.29 -9.72
CA PRO A 62 -0.86 -1.14 -9.04
C PRO A 62 0.19 -1.69 -10.02
N ALA A 63 1.46 -1.42 -9.73
CA ALA A 63 2.58 -1.94 -10.49
C ALA A 63 3.42 -2.89 -9.64
N VAL A 64 3.69 -4.07 -10.18
CA VAL A 64 4.45 -5.13 -9.50
C VAL A 64 5.92 -5.06 -9.85
N ARG A 65 6.80 -5.46 -8.93
CA ARG A 65 8.23 -5.62 -9.22
C ARG A 65 8.45 -6.79 -10.18
N ALA A 66 9.33 -6.60 -11.15
CA ALA A 66 9.75 -7.62 -12.09
C ALA A 66 11.22 -7.42 -12.50
N LEU A 67 11.88 -8.50 -12.91
CA LEU A 67 13.19 -8.45 -13.53
C LEU A 67 13.03 -8.38 -15.06
N ARG A 68 13.55 -7.32 -15.69
CA ARG A 68 13.57 -7.13 -17.15
C ARG A 68 14.98 -6.86 -17.61
N GLY A 69 15.52 -7.74 -18.46
CA GLY A 69 16.87 -7.58 -19.02
C GLY A 69 17.98 -7.43 -17.97
N GLY A 70 17.81 -8.02 -16.78
CA GLY A 70 18.77 -7.91 -15.67
C GLY A 70 18.55 -6.72 -14.73
N HIS A 71 17.53 -5.88 -14.96
CA HIS A 71 17.20 -4.74 -14.12
C HIS A 71 15.84 -4.92 -13.44
N GLU A 72 15.74 -4.51 -12.17
CA GLU A 72 14.47 -4.45 -11.48
C GLU A 72 13.65 -3.25 -11.97
N VAL A 73 12.40 -3.51 -12.34
CA VAL A 73 11.43 -2.53 -12.79
C VAL A 73 10.10 -2.76 -12.09
N PHE A 74 9.28 -1.73 -12.01
CA PHE A 74 7.87 -1.86 -11.66
C PHE A 74 7.05 -1.81 -12.94
N VAL A 75 6.12 -2.75 -13.10
CA VAL A 75 5.40 -2.94 -14.37
C VAL A 75 3.89 -2.91 -14.15
N TRP A 76 3.19 -2.20 -15.02
CA TRP A 76 1.74 -2.27 -15.18
C TRP A 76 1.37 -2.20 -16.66
N LYS A 77 0.63 -3.20 -17.17
CA LYS A 77 0.05 -3.27 -18.54
C LYS A 77 0.90 -2.59 -19.64
N GLY A 78 2.15 -3.02 -19.79
CA GLY A 78 3.05 -2.53 -20.84
C GLY A 78 3.73 -1.19 -20.55
N SER A 79 3.40 -0.53 -19.44
CA SER A 79 4.18 0.55 -18.85
C SER A 79 5.15 0.00 -17.82
N GLU A 80 6.36 0.54 -17.77
CA GLU A 80 7.34 0.21 -16.75
C GLU A 80 8.08 1.45 -16.27
N VAL A 81 8.47 1.43 -14.99
CA VAL A 81 9.38 2.43 -14.42
C VAL A 81 10.52 1.72 -13.70
N PRO A 82 11.75 2.28 -13.73
CA PRO A 82 12.88 1.66 -13.04
C PRO A 82 12.63 1.58 -11.52
N ALA A 83 13.02 0.46 -10.91
CA ALA A 83 13.07 0.31 -9.46
C ALA A 83 14.33 0.98 -8.90
N THR A 84 14.41 2.30 -9.05
CA THR A 84 15.57 3.09 -8.60
C THR A 84 15.77 2.96 -7.08
N PRO A 85 17.00 3.18 -6.57
CA PRO A 85 17.26 3.18 -5.14
C PRO A 85 16.33 4.14 -4.36
N ALA A 86 16.08 5.33 -4.91
CA ALA A 86 15.17 6.31 -4.30
C ALA A 86 13.73 5.77 -4.18
N ARG A 87 13.20 5.17 -5.25
CA ARG A 87 11.84 4.62 -5.24
C ARG A 87 11.72 3.41 -4.32
N ASN A 88 12.76 2.58 -4.24
CA ASN A 88 12.80 1.47 -3.30
C ASN A 88 12.85 1.95 -1.84
N ALA A 89 13.60 3.02 -1.56
CA ALA A 89 13.64 3.64 -0.24
C ALA A 89 12.30 4.26 0.14
N GLU A 90 11.61 4.95 -0.78
CA GLU A 90 10.27 5.48 -0.56
C GLU A 90 9.25 4.37 -0.24
N LEU A 91 9.29 3.26 -1.00
CA LEU A 91 8.40 2.12 -0.75
C LEU A 91 8.70 1.44 0.59
N ALA A 92 9.97 1.35 0.99
CA ALA A 92 10.35 0.83 2.30
C ALA A 92 9.83 1.72 3.44
N ALA A 93 10.05 3.04 3.35
CA ALA A 93 9.57 4.01 4.33
C ALA A 93 8.03 4.09 4.38
N PHE A 94 7.36 3.84 3.25
CA PHE A 94 5.91 3.65 3.21
C PHE A 94 5.47 2.42 4.00
N SER A 95 6.07 1.27 3.75
CA SER A 95 5.74 0.01 4.40
C SER A 95 5.97 0.06 5.92
N GLU A 96 7.07 0.66 6.35
CA GLU A 96 7.40 0.84 7.77
C GLU A 96 6.37 1.74 8.47
N ALA A 97 6.09 2.92 7.90
CA ALA A 97 5.09 3.83 8.46
C ALA A 97 3.67 3.21 8.48
N LEU A 98 3.34 2.37 7.49
CA LEU A 98 2.08 1.64 7.46
C LEU A 98 2.04 0.60 8.58
N ALA A 99 3.08 -0.22 8.73
CA ALA A 99 3.16 -1.23 9.77
C ALA A 99 3.01 -0.62 11.18
N GLU A 100 3.70 0.49 11.46
CA GLU A 100 3.53 1.22 12.72
C GLU A 100 2.09 1.68 12.96
N SER A 101 1.42 2.14 11.90
CA SER A 101 0.04 2.64 11.98
C SER A 101 -0.96 1.53 12.31
N LEU A 102 -0.64 0.29 11.91
CA LEU A 102 -1.45 -0.90 12.18
C LEU A 102 -1.21 -1.47 13.58
N LEU A 103 0.03 -1.38 14.11
CA LEU A 103 0.42 -1.93 15.41
C LEU A 103 0.07 -1.03 16.61
N ALA A 104 -0.11 0.27 16.40
CA ALA A 104 -0.45 1.19 17.47
C ALA A 104 -1.80 0.81 18.12
N ARG A 105 -1.75 0.29 19.35
CA ARG A 105 -2.93 0.02 20.16
C ARG A 105 -3.58 1.36 20.56
N VAL A 106 -4.90 1.44 20.40
CA VAL A 106 -5.74 2.53 20.92
C VAL A 106 -5.93 2.33 22.41
#